data_AF-A0A7H8JQQ9-F1
#
_entry.id   AF-A0A7H8JQQ9-F1
#
_cell.length_a   1.000
_cell.length_b   1.000
_cell.length_c   1.000
_cell.angle_alpha   90.00
_cell.angle_beta   90.00
_cell.angle_gamma   90.00
#
_symmetry.space_group_name_H-M   'P 1'
#
loop_
_entity.id
_entity.type
_entity.pdbx_description
1 polymer ?
#
loop_
_entity_poly.entity_id
_entity_poly.type
_entity_poly.pdbx_seq_one_letter_code
_entity_poly.pdbx_strand_id
1 'polypeptide(L)'
;MPENPDAPQYQEPGVKYRRVKKQRQVVTVIDGRESTHTEGYYVQEPVPPKDWETVVLRGVIGLAVFLTVAAFIGTSASVGGLLAELLHPFVAYLIGLVFTASWLGCLALEWLDGRIDPDRARPARIAGWVALVIGMGAVFVYGYSNGLPWVGAVGAVVDLLSKGFWALLLRRTQVKLSKGVTNWVVAQEQEAAGRALLGEKLRRLYRGEAYRRAVGGPEYQTAQALMTAPAAALTAPAQPGQRPDGSAPASGQTPAEPAPEPALPAQTTAAGQSSGTVSAQATTPPGPLVPLASGQDTDNGADMSGGQGNEDAVRDFAVPSIAAMAREALDQNPHMDKDDPAFLARVHKVHPKAAADTVRRTVHREIQRRKRTAS
;
A
#
# COMPACT_ATOMS: atom_id res chain seq x y z
N MET A 1 -16.61 -40.70 31.17
CA MET A 1 -17.11 -40.11 32.43
C MET A 1 -17.28 -38.61 32.19
N PRO A 2 -18.48 -38.04 32.34
CA PRO A 2 -18.68 -36.61 32.22
C PRO A 2 -17.98 -35.92 33.40
N GLU A 3 -16.92 -35.18 33.10
CA GLU A 3 -16.28 -34.26 34.04
C GLU A 3 -17.36 -33.31 34.55
N ASN A 4 -17.62 -33.35 35.86
CA ASN A 4 -18.67 -32.55 36.47
C ASN A 4 -18.41 -31.07 36.13
N PRO A 5 -19.25 -30.42 35.32
CA PRO A 5 -19.03 -29.02 34.92
C PRO A 5 -19.09 -28.05 36.09
N ASP A 6 -19.67 -28.48 37.21
CA ASP A 6 -19.72 -27.73 38.46
C ASP A 6 -18.52 -28.05 39.38
N ALA A 7 -17.58 -28.89 38.93
CA ALA A 7 -16.34 -29.08 39.66
C ALA A 7 -15.61 -27.74 39.78
N PRO A 8 -15.17 -27.36 40.99
CA PRO A 8 -14.45 -26.12 41.19
C PRO A 8 -13.17 -26.12 40.34
N GLN A 9 -13.13 -25.25 39.33
CA GLN A 9 -11.93 -25.06 38.51
C GLN A 9 -10.78 -24.61 39.42
N TYR A 10 -9.60 -25.23 39.23
CA TYR A 10 -8.39 -24.82 39.93
C TYR A 10 -8.08 -23.36 39.58
N GLN A 11 -8.11 -22.49 40.59
CA GLN A 11 -7.79 -21.07 40.44
C GLN A 11 -6.36 -20.84 40.87
N GLU A 12 -5.58 -20.23 39.99
CA GLU A 12 -4.21 -19.82 40.33
C GLU A 12 -4.28 -18.62 41.29
N PRO A 13 -3.62 -18.68 42.45
CA PRO A 13 -3.62 -17.58 43.40
C PRO A 13 -2.99 -16.32 42.76
N GLY A 14 -3.70 -15.19 42.83
CA GLY A 14 -3.28 -13.90 42.28
C GLY A 14 -3.83 -13.56 40.90
N VAL A 15 -4.49 -14.49 40.21
CA VAL A 15 -5.14 -14.24 38.91
C VAL A 15 -6.59 -13.79 39.12
N LYS A 16 -6.99 -12.69 38.49
CA LYS A 16 -8.38 -12.24 38.49
C LYS A 16 -9.16 -12.99 37.42
N TYR A 17 -10.26 -13.63 37.80
CA TYR A 17 -11.13 -14.35 36.87
C TYR A 17 -12.43 -13.58 36.60
N ARG A 18 -12.98 -13.76 35.41
CA ARG A 18 -14.31 -13.26 35.02
C ARG A 18 -15.16 -14.45 34.58
N ARG A 19 -16.40 -14.51 35.05
CA ARG A 19 -17.38 -15.51 34.61
C ARG A 19 -17.86 -15.15 33.20
N VAL A 20 -17.64 -16.06 32.25
CA VAL A 20 -18.10 -15.95 30.86
C VAL A 20 -19.07 -17.10 30.59
N LYS A 21 -20.23 -16.79 30.00
CA LYS A 21 -21.22 -17.80 29.61
C LYS A 21 -20.77 -18.44 28.29
N LYS A 22 -20.45 -19.73 28.32
CA LYS A 22 -20.18 -20.53 27.13
C LYS A 22 -21.33 -21.46 26.85
N GLN A 23 -21.47 -21.85 25.59
CA GLN A 23 -22.46 -22.81 25.15
C GLN A 23 -21.75 -24.12 24.84
N ARG A 24 -22.34 -25.25 25.28
CA ARG A 24 -21.91 -26.59 24.89
C ARG A 24 -23.13 -27.36 24.39
N GLN A 25 -22.90 -28.28 23.47
CA GLN A 25 -23.94 -29.23 23.06
C GLN A 25 -23.96 -30.37 24.07
N VAL A 26 -25.14 -30.63 24.66
CA VAL A 26 -25.37 -31.73 25.60
C VAL A 26 -26.38 -32.67 24.98
N VAL A 27 -26.00 -33.94 24.85
CA VAL A 27 -26.91 -35.00 24.41
C VAL A 27 -27.66 -35.49 25.63
N THR A 28 -28.98 -35.32 25.64
CA THR A 28 -29.87 -35.82 26.69
C THR A 28 -30.74 -36.90 26.10
N VAL A 29 -30.79 -38.06 26.75
CA VAL A 29 -31.63 -39.18 26.31
C VAL A 29 -32.97 -39.09 27.03
N ILE A 30 -34.05 -38.88 26.27
CA ILE A 30 -35.43 -38.87 26.78
C ILE A 30 -36.14 -40.04 26.09
N ASP A 31 -36.67 -40.99 26.87
CA ASP A 31 -37.38 -42.19 26.38
C ASP A 31 -36.59 -43.02 25.35
N GLY A 32 -35.26 -43.11 25.51
CA GLY A 32 -34.38 -43.86 24.60
C GLY A 32 -34.08 -43.16 23.28
N ARG A 33 -34.51 -41.90 23.09
CA ARG A 33 -34.14 -41.06 21.95
C ARG A 33 -33.13 -40.00 22.38
N GLU A 34 -32.01 -39.93 21.68
CA GLU A 34 -30.99 -38.89 21.87
C GLU A 34 -31.50 -37.55 21.33
N SER A 35 -31.52 -36.53 22.18
CA SER A 35 -31.80 -35.14 21.79
C SER A 35 -30.61 -34.26 22.18
N THR A 36 -29.96 -33.68 21.18
CA THR A 36 -28.88 -32.71 21.38
C THR A 36 -29.50 -31.32 21.55
N HIS A 37 -29.26 -30.69 22.70
CA HIS A 37 -29.62 -29.29 22.91
C HIS A 37 -28.41 -28.50 23.41
N THR A 38 -28.47 -27.18 23.20
CA THR A 38 -27.40 -26.28 23.64
C THR A 38 -27.65 -25.85 25.07
N GLU A 39 -26.75 -26.22 25.97
CA GLU A 39 -26.79 -25.81 27.37
C GLU A 39 -25.75 -24.70 27.61
N GLY A 40 -26.15 -23.64 28.29
CA GLY A 40 -25.26 -22.55 28.69
C GLY A 40 -24.61 -22.85 30.05
N TYR A 41 -23.28 -22.89 30.11
CA TYR A 41 -22.52 -23.08 31.34
C TYR A 41 -21.60 -21.89 31.59
N TYR A 42 -21.23 -21.66 32.84
CA TYR A 42 -20.33 -20.55 33.22
C TYR A 42 -18.91 -21.08 33.38
N VAL A 43 -17.97 -20.50 32.63
CA VAL A 43 -16.53 -20.78 32.78
C VAL A 43 -15.87 -19.56 33.40
N GLN A 44 -14.93 -19.79 34.32
CA GLN A 44 -14.06 -18.73 34.82
C GLN A 44 -12.88 -18.59 33.87
N GLU A 45 -12.80 -17.46 33.17
CA GLU A 45 -11.67 -17.15 32.31
C GLU A 45 -10.73 -16.15 33.01
N PRO A 46 -9.41 -16.35 32.96
CA PRO A 46 -8.47 -15.39 33.50
C PRO A 46 -8.57 -14.07 32.73
N VAL A 47 -8.75 -12.97 33.45
CA VAL A 47 -8.78 -11.63 32.86
C VAL A 47 -7.33 -11.22 32.60
N PRO A 48 -6.95 -10.90 31.34
CA PRO A 48 -5.61 -10.42 31.06
C PRO A 48 -5.33 -9.16 31.90
N PRO A 49 -4.11 -9.01 32.47
CA PRO A 49 -3.78 -7.84 33.26
C PRO A 49 -4.01 -6.58 32.43
N LYS A 50 -4.50 -5.51 33.09
CA LYS A 50 -4.76 -4.25 32.42
C LYS A 50 -3.46 -3.70 31.85
N ASP A 51 -3.41 -3.56 30.53
CA ASP A 51 -2.27 -2.98 29.83
C ASP A 51 -2.27 -1.45 30.01
N TRP A 52 -1.61 -1.01 31.09
CA TRP A 52 -1.42 0.41 31.40
C TRP A 52 -0.61 1.13 30.32
N GLU A 53 0.27 0.44 29.61
CA GLU A 53 1.05 1.03 28.52
C GLU A 53 0.12 1.42 27.38
N THR A 54 -0.82 0.55 27.00
CA THR A 54 -1.85 0.87 26.00
C THR A 54 -2.72 2.05 26.44
N VAL A 55 -3.09 2.14 27.71
CA VAL A 55 -3.90 3.27 28.23
C VAL A 55 -3.11 4.58 28.14
N VAL A 56 -1.85 4.60 28.58
CA VAL A 56 -0.99 5.78 28.51
C VAL A 56 -0.76 6.19 27.06
N LEU A 57 -0.48 5.24 26.16
CA LEU A 57 -0.28 5.51 24.74
C LEU A 57 -1.52 6.13 24.11
N ARG A 58 -2.73 5.61 24.40
CA ARG A 58 -3.99 6.20 23.96
C ARG A 58 -4.19 7.62 24.49
N GLY A 59 -3.80 7.87 25.74
CA GLY A 59 -3.83 9.21 26.33
C GLY A 59 -2.93 10.19 25.60
N VAL A 60 -1.69 9.79 25.29
CA VAL A 60 -0.73 10.63 24.54
C VAL A 60 -1.23 10.89 23.11
N ILE A 61 -1.79 9.88 22.44
CA ILE A 61 -2.40 10.05 21.11
C ILE A 61 -3.58 11.02 21.19
N GLY A 62 -4.45 10.88 22.20
CA GLY A 62 -5.57 11.80 22.42
C GLY A 62 -5.11 13.25 22.61
N LEU A 63 -4.06 13.46 23.40
CA LEU A 63 -3.45 14.78 23.58
C LEU A 63 -2.87 15.34 22.29
N ALA A 64 -2.15 14.53 21.51
CA ALA A 64 -1.58 14.95 20.23
C ALA A 64 -2.68 15.37 19.24
N VAL A 65 -3.78 14.60 19.15
CA VAL A 65 -4.95 14.92 18.33
C VAL A 65 -5.60 16.23 18.80
N PHE A 66 -5.79 16.39 20.11
CA PHE A 66 -6.36 17.62 20.66
C PHE A 66 -5.52 18.86 20.32
N LEU A 67 -4.20 18.80 20.51
CA LEU A 67 -3.28 19.89 20.15
C LEU A 67 -3.30 20.16 18.64
N THR A 68 -3.45 19.11 17.82
CA THR A 68 -3.55 19.25 16.36
C THR A 68 -4.82 19.97 15.95
N VAL A 69 -5.96 19.70 16.59
CA VAL A 69 -7.23 20.41 16.33
C VAL A 69 -7.13 21.87 16.76
N ALA A 70 -6.54 22.14 17.93
CA ALA A 70 -6.33 23.51 18.41
C ALA A 70 -5.42 24.32 17.47
N ALA A 71 -4.29 23.73 17.07
CA ALA A 71 -3.37 24.29 16.08
C ALA A 71 -4.09 24.54 14.73
N PHE A 72 -4.88 23.57 14.27
CA PHE A 72 -5.61 23.68 13.01
C PHE A 72 -6.55 24.89 13.00
N ILE A 73 -7.34 25.07 14.06
CA ILE A 73 -8.28 26.19 14.19
C ILE A 73 -7.50 27.51 14.29
N GLY A 74 -6.47 27.57 15.16
CA GLY A 74 -5.66 28.77 15.39
C GLY A 74 -4.93 29.26 14.14
N THR A 75 -4.30 28.35 13.41
CA THR A 75 -3.52 28.67 12.20
C THR A 75 -4.42 29.00 11.02
N SER A 76 -5.55 28.30 10.86
CA SER A 76 -6.55 28.67 9.84
C SER A 76 -7.12 30.06 10.09
N ALA A 77 -7.44 30.39 11.35
CA ALA A 77 -7.97 31.69 11.73
C ALA A 77 -6.94 32.82 11.54
N SER A 78 -5.68 32.56 11.89
CA SER A 78 -4.60 33.55 11.80
C SER A 78 -4.21 33.84 10.34
N VAL A 79 -4.07 32.81 9.50
CA VAL A 79 -3.81 32.98 8.07
C VAL A 79 -4.99 33.66 7.38
N GLY A 80 -6.21 33.19 7.64
CA GLY A 80 -7.42 33.82 7.08
C GLY A 80 -7.59 35.27 7.53
N GLY A 81 -7.30 35.57 8.79
CA GLY A 81 -7.36 36.91 9.35
C GLY A 81 -6.36 37.87 8.69
N LEU A 82 -5.12 37.42 8.48
CA LEU A 82 -4.11 38.22 7.76
C LEU A 82 -4.51 38.46 6.30
N LEU A 83 -5.01 37.44 5.60
CA LEU A 83 -5.41 37.60 4.20
C LEU A 83 -6.71 38.40 4.03
N ALA A 84 -7.57 38.47 5.05
CA ALA A 84 -8.80 39.25 5.01
C ALA A 84 -8.55 40.77 4.92
N GLU A 85 -7.33 41.23 5.22
CA GLU A 85 -6.92 42.62 4.97
C GLU A 85 -6.75 42.92 3.47
N LEU A 86 -6.49 41.90 2.64
CA LEU A 86 -6.22 42.05 1.20
C LEU A 86 -7.32 41.45 0.31
N LEU A 87 -8.05 40.45 0.81
CA LEU A 87 -9.02 39.66 0.05
C LEU A 87 -10.39 39.68 0.73
N HIS A 88 -11.42 39.29 -0.01
CA HIS A 88 -12.74 39.07 0.57
C HIS A 88 -12.64 38.03 1.72
N PRO A 89 -13.18 38.29 2.92
CA PRO A 89 -12.98 37.45 4.11
C PRO A 89 -13.22 35.96 3.87
N PHE A 90 -14.32 35.62 3.19
CA PHE A 90 -14.63 34.24 2.81
C PHE A 90 -13.49 33.53 2.05
N VAL A 91 -12.90 34.18 1.04
CA VAL A 91 -11.80 33.61 0.24
C VAL A 91 -10.53 33.48 1.08
N ALA A 92 -10.24 34.47 1.92
CA ALA A 92 -9.10 34.45 2.83
C ALA A 92 -9.13 33.25 3.79
N TYR A 93 -10.28 32.97 4.42
CA TYR A 93 -10.43 31.82 5.31
C TYR A 93 -10.37 30.48 4.56
N LEU A 94 -10.86 30.39 3.33
CA LEU A 94 -10.69 29.18 2.50
C LEU A 94 -9.21 28.91 2.21
N ILE A 95 -8.42 29.92 1.88
CA ILE A 95 -6.98 29.79 1.68
C ILE A 95 -6.29 29.34 2.97
N GLY A 96 -6.65 29.95 4.11
CA GLY A 96 -6.14 29.53 5.43
C GLY A 96 -6.44 28.06 5.74
N LEU A 97 -7.63 27.58 5.38
CA LEU A 97 -8.02 26.18 5.56
C LEU A 97 -7.21 25.25 4.64
N VAL A 98 -7.03 25.60 3.36
CA VAL A 98 -6.23 24.81 2.41
C VAL A 98 -4.78 24.73 2.85
N PHE A 99 -4.19 25.84 3.30
CA PHE A 99 -2.84 25.87 3.84
C PHE A 99 -2.71 24.91 5.03
N THR A 100 -3.62 25.00 6.00
CA THR A 100 -3.56 24.16 7.20
C THR A 100 -3.84 22.68 6.90
N ALA A 101 -4.74 22.40 5.96
CA ALA A 101 -5.00 21.05 5.46
C ALA A 101 -3.77 20.45 4.74
N SER A 102 -2.99 21.26 4.02
CA SER A 102 -1.76 20.79 3.38
C SER A 102 -0.71 20.35 4.40
N TRP A 103 -0.56 21.10 5.50
CA TRP A 103 0.30 20.71 6.63
C TRP A 103 -0.18 19.40 7.28
N LEU A 104 -1.49 19.24 7.49
CA LEU A 104 -2.06 18.00 8.01
C LEU A 104 -1.87 16.82 7.05
N GLY A 105 -1.92 17.07 5.74
CA GLY A 105 -1.58 16.09 4.71
C GLY A 105 -0.12 15.63 4.80
N CYS A 106 0.83 16.55 4.98
CA CYS A 106 2.23 16.21 5.22
C CYS A 106 2.39 15.36 6.49
N LEU A 107 1.69 15.72 7.57
CA LEU A 107 1.70 14.96 8.83
C LEU A 107 1.12 13.55 8.66
N ALA A 108 0.03 13.42 7.92
CA ALA A 108 -0.61 12.13 7.62
C ALA A 108 0.32 11.23 6.78
N LEU A 109 0.97 11.78 5.76
CA LEU A 109 1.97 11.05 4.97
C LEU A 109 3.17 10.64 5.82
N GLU A 110 3.67 11.53 6.68
CA GLU A 110 4.75 11.20 7.62
C GLU A 110 4.33 10.07 8.57
N TRP A 111 3.07 10.05 9.01
CA TRP A 111 2.54 9.00 9.87
C TRP A 111 2.40 7.65 9.18
N LEU A 112 1.93 7.66 7.93
CA LEU A 112 1.74 6.46 7.12
C LEU A 112 3.09 5.84 6.73
N ASP A 113 3.98 6.63 6.13
CA ASP A 113 5.26 6.14 5.61
C ASP A 113 6.28 5.91 6.74
N GLY A 114 6.27 6.77 7.77
CA GLY A 114 7.29 6.80 8.80
C GLY A 114 7.31 5.59 9.74
N ARG A 115 6.29 4.73 9.70
CA ARG A 115 6.20 3.48 10.47
C ARG A 115 7.02 2.35 9.87
N ILE A 116 7.08 2.28 8.54
CA ILE A 116 7.68 1.15 7.80
C ILE A 116 9.02 1.58 7.24
N ASP A 117 9.09 2.77 6.64
CA ASP A 117 10.30 3.29 6.01
C ASP A 117 10.52 4.77 6.40
N PRO A 118 11.44 5.04 7.35
CA PRO A 118 11.72 6.42 7.78
C PRO A 118 12.37 7.26 6.69
N ASP A 119 12.99 6.65 5.67
CA ASP A 119 13.65 7.36 4.58
C ASP A 119 12.64 7.85 3.56
N ARG A 120 11.61 7.04 3.27
CA ARG A 120 10.48 7.44 2.41
C ARG A 120 9.68 8.61 3.01
N ALA A 121 9.58 8.69 4.33
CA ALA A 121 8.89 9.77 5.03
C ALA A 121 9.67 11.11 5.10
N ARG A 122 10.97 11.14 4.73
CA ARG A 122 11.81 12.35 4.82
C ARG A 122 11.25 13.57 4.09
N PRO A 123 10.82 13.51 2.81
CA PRO A 123 10.28 14.68 2.12
C PRO A 123 9.03 15.22 2.80
N ALA A 124 8.09 14.35 3.20
CA ALA A 124 6.88 14.74 3.94
C ALA A 124 7.22 15.39 5.29
N ARG A 125 8.22 14.86 6.01
CA ARG A 125 8.72 15.44 7.25
C ARG A 125 9.28 16.85 7.04
N ILE A 126 10.15 17.03 6.04
CA ILE A 126 10.75 18.34 5.73
C ILE A 126 9.67 19.34 5.34
N ALA A 127 8.77 18.96 4.43
CA ALA A 127 7.64 19.81 4.02
C ALA A 127 6.75 20.18 5.22
N GLY A 128 6.47 19.23 6.11
CA GLY A 128 5.72 19.47 7.34
C GLY A 128 6.41 20.45 8.30
N TRP A 129 7.74 20.40 8.44
CA TRP A 129 8.50 21.37 9.23
C TRP A 129 8.53 22.76 8.59
N VAL A 130 8.68 22.86 7.26
CA VAL A 130 8.63 24.14 6.55
C VAL A 130 7.25 24.78 6.69
N ALA A 131 6.18 24.02 6.45
CA ALA A 131 4.82 24.48 6.62
C ALA A 131 4.52 24.88 8.08
N LEU A 132 5.09 24.17 9.06
CA LEU A 132 4.99 24.54 10.48
C LEU A 132 5.62 25.91 10.74
N VAL A 133 6.84 26.16 10.27
CA VAL A 133 7.53 27.45 10.48
C VAL A 133 6.74 28.61 9.86
N ILE A 134 6.17 28.40 8.67
CA ILE A 134 5.31 29.38 8.01
C ILE A 134 4.04 29.63 8.85
N GLY A 135 3.38 28.56 9.33
CA GLY A 135 2.19 28.65 10.18
C GLY A 135 2.47 29.41 11.48
N MET A 136 3.54 29.05 12.18
CA MET A 136 3.99 29.75 13.39
C MET A 136 4.24 31.24 13.14
N GLY A 137 4.89 31.58 12.01
CA GLY A 137 5.11 32.96 11.60
C GLY A 137 3.80 33.70 11.37
N ALA A 138 2.84 33.09 10.67
CA ALA A 138 1.53 33.68 10.43
C ALA A 138 0.75 33.93 11.73
N VAL A 139 0.72 32.95 12.65
CA VAL A 139 0.06 33.10 13.95
C VAL A 139 0.70 34.20 14.80
N PHE A 140 2.03 34.27 14.81
CA PHE A 140 2.74 35.32 15.52
C PHE A 140 2.46 36.72 14.94
N VAL A 141 2.56 36.87 13.61
CA VAL A 141 2.30 38.14 12.93
C VAL A 141 0.85 38.59 13.11
N TYR A 142 -0.10 37.66 13.06
CA TYR A 142 -1.51 37.95 13.33
C TYR A 142 -1.74 38.41 14.77
N GLY A 143 -1.12 37.75 15.76
CA GLY A 143 -1.17 38.21 17.14
C GLY A 143 -0.57 39.61 17.31
N TYR A 144 0.55 39.88 16.63
CA TYR A 144 1.21 41.18 16.66
C TYR A 144 0.34 42.29 16.03
N SER A 145 -0.28 42.04 14.88
CA SER A 145 -1.15 43.04 14.21
C SER A 145 -2.40 43.39 15.03
N ASN A 146 -2.87 42.46 15.86
CA ASN A 146 -3.99 42.68 16.78
C ASN A 146 -3.56 43.27 18.14
N GLY A 147 -2.29 43.66 18.32
CA GLY A 147 -1.79 44.21 19.59
C GLY A 147 -1.69 43.18 20.72
N LEU A 148 -1.73 41.88 20.39
CA LEU A 148 -1.69 40.76 21.32
C LEU A 148 -0.51 39.82 21.00
N PRO A 149 0.75 40.30 21.04
CA PRO A 149 1.91 39.52 20.60
C PRO A 149 2.11 38.24 21.43
N TRP A 150 1.77 38.28 22.72
CA TRP A 150 1.84 37.12 23.62
C TRP A 150 0.86 36.02 23.22
N VAL A 151 -0.33 36.37 22.75
CA VAL A 151 -1.33 35.40 22.29
C VAL A 151 -0.83 34.71 21.02
N GLY A 152 -0.26 35.48 20.08
CA GLY A 152 0.37 34.93 18.88
C GLY A 152 1.56 34.01 19.19
N ALA A 153 2.41 34.40 20.14
CA ALA A 153 3.54 33.57 20.57
C ALA A 153 3.09 32.24 21.21
N VAL A 154 2.08 32.27 22.08
CA VAL A 154 1.50 31.06 22.68
C VAL A 154 0.88 30.17 21.61
N GLY A 155 0.15 30.74 20.65
CA GLY A 155 -0.40 29.99 19.50
C GLY A 155 0.68 29.28 18.70
N ALA A 156 1.78 29.97 18.38
CA ALA A 156 2.92 29.36 17.68
C ALA A 156 3.57 28.22 18.49
N VAL A 157 3.61 28.33 19.83
CA VAL A 157 4.11 27.24 20.69
C VAL A 157 3.16 26.03 20.66
N VAL A 158 1.85 26.23 20.61
CA VAL A 158 0.87 25.13 20.48
C VAL A 158 1.09 24.36 19.17
N ASP A 159 1.33 25.05 18.07
CA ASP A 159 1.68 24.44 16.77
C ASP A 159 2.96 23.59 16.86
N LEU A 160 4.01 24.14 17.48
CA LEU A 160 5.27 23.44 17.68
C LEU A 160 5.09 22.19 18.56
N LEU A 161 4.34 22.30 19.66
CA LEU A 161 4.04 21.18 20.54
C LEU A 161 3.26 20.10 19.81
N SER A 162 2.23 20.48 19.06
CA SER A 162 1.45 19.57 18.23
C SER A 162 2.35 18.72 17.33
N LYS A 163 3.21 19.37 16.52
CA LYS A 163 4.16 18.64 15.66
C LYS A 163 5.15 17.80 16.46
N GLY A 164 5.64 18.32 17.59
CA GLY A 164 6.59 17.65 18.48
C GLY A 164 6.05 16.35 19.05
N PHE A 165 4.78 16.34 19.51
CA PHE A 165 4.10 15.14 20.01
C PHE A 165 4.00 14.06 18.94
N TRP A 166 3.64 14.42 17.70
CA TRP A 166 3.62 13.47 16.59
C TRP A 166 4.99 12.93 16.24
N ALA A 167 6.03 13.76 16.25
CA ALA A 167 7.41 13.32 16.02
C ALA A 167 7.87 12.32 17.10
N LEU A 168 7.54 12.57 18.37
CA LEU A 168 7.81 11.66 19.48
C LEU A 168 7.04 10.34 19.36
N LEU A 169 5.74 10.40 19.05
CA LEU A 169 4.90 9.23 18.83
C LEU A 169 5.44 8.36 17.70
N LEU A 170 5.79 8.98 16.56
CA LEU A 170 6.37 8.27 15.43
C LEU A 170 7.66 7.56 15.82
N ARG A 171 8.59 8.28 16.46
CA ARG A 171 9.86 7.71 16.92
C ARG A 171 9.66 6.56 17.92
N ARG A 172 8.63 6.62 18.77
CA ARG A 172 8.31 5.55 19.72
C ARG A 172 7.72 4.32 19.03
N THR A 173 6.88 4.52 18.00
CA THR A 173 6.22 3.44 17.25
C THR A 173 7.09 2.82 16.15
N GLN A 174 8.24 3.43 15.85
CA GLN A 174 9.20 2.89 14.90
C GLN A 174 9.84 1.61 15.43
N VAL A 175 9.49 0.49 14.80
CA VAL A 175 10.16 -0.79 15.03
C VAL A 175 11.37 -0.83 14.11
N LYS A 176 12.57 -0.92 14.68
CA LYS A 176 13.79 -1.16 13.90
C LYS A 176 13.82 -2.62 13.49
N LEU A 177 13.33 -2.94 12.30
CA LEU A 177 13.49 -4.25 11.70
C LEU A 177 14.95 -4.45 11.26
N SER A 178 15.42 -5.69 11.28
CA SER A 178 16.71 -6.02 10.67
C SER A 178 16.63 -5.79 9.16
N LYS A 179 17.76 -5.38 8.54
CA LYS A 179 17.79 -5.06 7.10
C LYS A 179 17.20 -6.17 6.22
N GLY A 180 17.46 -7.44 6.57
CA GLY A 180 16.91 -8.60 5.86
C GLY A 180 15.38 -8.66 5.91
N VAL A 181 14.78 -8.43 7.08
CA VAL A 181 13.31 -8.44 7.23
C VAL A 181 12.70 -7.22 6.55
N THR A 182 13.32 -6.04 6.65
CA THR A 182 12.86 -4.84 5.93
C THR A 182 12.81 -5.09 4.42
N ASN A 183 13.87 -5.66 3.84
CA ASN A 183 13.91 -5.96 2.41
C ASN A 183 12.84 -6.99 2.01
N TRP A 184 12.61 -8.01 2.85
CA TRP A 184 11.56 -8.98 2.61
C TRP A 184 10.15 -8.36 2.66
N VAL A 185 9.86 -7.51 3.66
CA VAL A 185 8.55 -6.81 3.77
C VAL A 185 8.34 -5.90 2.57
N VAL A 186 9.35 -5.11 2.20
CA VAL A 186 9.28 -4.23 1.03
C VAL A 186 9.03 -5.04 -0.25
N ALA A 187 9.68 -6.20 -0.41
CA ALA A 187 9.44 -7.08 -1.55
C ALA A 187 7.99 -7.62 -1.57
N GLN A 188 7.45 -8.01 -0.40
CA GLN A 188 6.07 -8.46 -0.28
C GLN A 188 5.06 -7.34 -0.56
N GLU A 189 5.32 -6.12 -0.08
CA GLU A 189 4.50 -4.94 -0.37
C GLU A 189 4.52 -4.58 -1.85
N GLN A 190 5.69 -4.62 -2.49
CA GLN A 190 5.83 -4.39 -3.93
C GLN A 190 5.08 -5.46 -4.74
N GLU A 191 5.15 -6.71 -4.32
CA GLU A 191 4.41 -7.79 -4.99
C GLU A 191 2.89 -7.61 -4.82
N ALA A 192 2.42 -7.30 -3.62
CA ALA A 192 1.01 -7.01 -3.35
C ALA A 192 0.50 -5.79 -4.11
N ALA A 193 1.28 -4.70 -4.12
CA ALA A 193 0.98 -3.49 -4.89
C ALA A 193 0.97 -3.78 -6.39
N GLY A 194 1.91 -4.59 -6.89
CA GLY A 194 1.95 -5.07 -8.27
C GLY A 194 0.68 -5.84 -8.64
N ARG A 195 0.25 -6.79 -7.80
CA ARG A 195 -1.01 -7.53 -8.00
C ARG A 195 -2.24 -6.60 -7.98
N ALA A 196 -2.28 -5.62 -7.09
CA ALA A 196 -3.38 -4.66 -7.02
C ALA A 196 -3.46 -3.77 -8.29
N LEU A 197 -2.32 -3.25 -8.75
CA LEU A 197 -2.22 -2.45 -9.98
C LEU A 197 -2.60 -3.28 -11.22
N LEU A 198 -2.15 -4.53 -11.30
CA LEU A 198 -2.55 -5.46 -12.36
C LEU A 198 -4.06 -5.69 -12.35
N GLY A 199 -4.66 -5.92 -11.17
CA GLY A 199 -6.10 -6.07 -11.02
C GLY A 199 -6.90 -4.86 -11.50
N GLU A 200 -6.44 -3.64 -11.19
CA GLU A 200 -7.10 -2.43 -11.66
C GLU A 200 -6.99 -2.27 -13.19
N LYS A 201 -5.81 -2.51 -13.76
CA LYS A 201 -5.58 -2.44 -15.21
C LYS A 201 -6.42 -3.48 -15.95
N LEU A 202 -6.44 -4.73 -15.47
CA LEU A 202 -7.30 -5.78 -15.99
C LEU A 202 -8.78 -5.40 -15.91
N ARG A 203 -9.24 -4.85 -14.78
CA ARG A 203 -10.63 -4.38 -14.62
C ARG A 203 -10.97 -3.23 -15.56
N ARG A 204 -10.01 -2.36 -15.92
CA ARG A 204 -10.20 -1.33 -16.95
C ARG A 204 -10.27 -1.94 -18.35
N LEU A 205 -9.40 -2.91 -18.67
CA LEU A 205 -9.42 -3.64 -19.94
C LEU A 205 -10.73 -4.42 -20.12
N TYR A 206 -11.14 -5.22 -19.13
CA TYR A 206 -12.40 -5.98 -19.19
C TYR A 206 -13.63 -5.07 -19.29
N ARG A 207 -13.64 -3.91 -18.64
CA ARG A 207 -14.72 -2.92 -18.83
C ARG A 207 -14.74 -2.37 -20.25
N GLY A 208 -13.56 -2.07 -20.82
CA GLY A 208 -13.44 -1.64 -22.22
C GLY A 208 -13.88 -2.72 -23.21
N GLU A 209 -13.50 -3.98 -22.97
CA GLU A 209 -13.93 -5.13 -23.79
C GLU A 209 -15.43 -5.38 -23.69
N ALA A 210 -16.00 -5.35 -22.48
CA ALA A 210 -17.44 -5.49 -22.28
C ALA A 210 -18.22 -4.38 -23.01
N TYR A 211 -17.73 -3.15 -22.96
CA TYR A 211 -18.32 -2.04 -23.70
C TYR A 211 -18.22 -2.24 -25.22
N ARG A 212 -17.05 -2.64 -25.75
CA ARG A 212 -16.88 -2.93 -27.19
C ARG A 212 -17.73 -4.10 -27.66
N ARG A 213 -17.94 -5.13 -26.82
CA ARG A 213 -18.85 -6.24 -27.11
C ARG A 213 -20.31 -5.78 -27.15
N ALA A 214 -20.69 -4.86 -26.28
CA ALA A 214 -22.06 -4.32 -26.22
C ALA A 214 -22.35 -3.33 -27.36
N VAL A 215 -21.37 -2.52 -27.79
CA VAL A 215 -21.58 -1.41 -28.75
C VAL A 215 -21.06 -1.73 -30.16
N GLY A 216 -20.03 -2.57 -30.30
CA GLY A 216 -19.28 -2.76 -31.55
C GLY A 216 -19.96 -3.61 -32.63
N GLY A 217 -21.17 -4.14 -32.38
CA GLY A 217 -21.97 -4.84 -33.39
C GLY A 217 -21.28 -6.07 -34.02
N PRO A 218 -21.70 -6.48 -35.24
CA PRO A 218 -21.16 -7.65 -35.95
C PRO A 218 -19.67 -7.54 -36.29
N GLU A 219 -19.17 -6.32 -36.53
CA GLU A 219 -17.77 -6.06 -36.92
C GLU A 219 -16.79 -6.36 -35.77
N TYR A 220 -17.19 -6.09 -34.53
CA TYR A 220 -16.38 -6.48 -33.38
C TYR A 220 -16.30 -8.01 -33.23
N GLN A 221 -17.39 -8.72 -33.54
CA GLN A 221 -17.41 -10.19 -33.49
C GLN A 221 -16.53 -10.81 -34.58
N THR A 222 -16.53 -10.26 -35.80
CA THR A 222 -15.64 -10.73 -36.88
C THR A 222 -14.18 -10.45 -36.57
N ALA A 223 -13.86 -9.25 -36.07
CA ALA A 223 -12.50 -8.91 -35.63
C ALA A 223 -12.03 -9.84 -34.49
N GLN A 224 -12.90 -10.15 -33.52
CA GLN A 224 -12.58 -11.08 -32.44
C GLN A 224 -12.41 -12.52 -32.95
N ALA A 225 -13.24 -12.97 -33.90
CA ALA A 225 -13.10 -14.28 -34.53
C ALA A 225 -11.77 -14.40 -35.30
N LEU A 226 -11.36 -13.34 -36.01
CA LEU A 226 -10.08 -13.30 -36.72
C LEU A 226 -8.88 -13.32 -35.77
N MET A 227 -8.96 -12.64 -34.61
CA MET A 227 -7.88 -12.64 -33.62
C MET A 227 -7.78 -13.92 -32.79
N THR A 228 -8.90 -14.63 -32.58
CA THR A 228 -8.94 -15.86 -31.78
C THR A 228 -8.76 -17.12 -32.63
N ALA A 229 -8.83 -16.99 -33.97
CA ALA A 229 -8.60 -18.10 -34.87
C ALA A 229 -7.19 -18.68 -34.67
N PRO A 230 -7.05 -19.98 -34.38
CA PRO A 230 -5.74 -20.59 -34.21
C PRO A 230 -4.94 -20.45 -35.50
N ALA A 231 -3.67 -20.00 -35.38
CA ALA A 231 -2.77 -19.76 -36.51
C ALA A 231 -2.59 -20.96 -37.45
N ALA A 232 -3.01 -22.16 -37.04
CA ALA A 232 -2.96 -23.39 -37.81
C ALA A 232 -3.87 -23.39 -39.07
N ALA A 233 -4.86 -22.51 -39.18
CA ALA A 233 -5.75 -22.47 -40.35
C ALA A 233 -5.18 -21.68 -41.55
N LEU A 234 -4.07 -20.96 -41.39
CA LEU A 234 -3.47 -20.13 -42.44
C LEU A 234 -2.37 -20.87 -43.25
N THR A 235 -2.15 -22.16 -43.01
CA THR A 235 -1.09 -22.95 -43.67
C THR A 235 -1.62 -24.19 -44.41
N ALA A 236 -2.82 -24.11 -44.99
CA ALA A 236 -3.22 -25.06 -46.03
C ALA A 236 -3.04 -24.40 -47.40
N PRO A 237 -1.95 -24.68 -48.15
CA PRO A 237 -1.88 -24.27 -49.54
C PRO A 237 -3.02 -24.97 -50.31
N ALA A 238 -3.90 -24.17 -50.90
CA ALA A 238 -4.98 -24.64 -51.74
C ALA A 238 -4.40 -25.49 -52.88
N GLN A 239 -4.70 -26.79 -52.87
CA GLN A 239 -4.39 -27.70 -53.95
C GLN A 239 -5.41 -27.45 -55.07
N PRO A 240 -5.03 -26.92 -56.24
CA PRO A 240 -5.96 -26.64 -57.33
C PRO A 240 -6.16 -27.92 -58.13
N GLY A 241 -7.35 -28.53 -58.08
CA GLY A 241 -7.64 -29.62 -59.03
C GLY A 241 -8.74 -30.62 -58.73
N GLN A 242 -9.84 -30.28 -58.05
CA GLN A 242 -10.96 -31.22 -57.95
C GLN A 242 -12.31 -30.60 -58.26
N ARG A 243 -12.71 -30.77 -59.52
CA ARG A 243 -14.06 -30.62 -60.03
C ARG A 243 -14.79 -31.95 -59.88
N PRO A 244 -16.02 -31.96 -59.34
CA PRO A 244 -16.99 -32.98 -59.70
C PRO A 244 -18.25 -32.33 -60.27
N ASP A 245 -18.51 -32.60 -61.55
CA ASP A 245 -19.84 -32.51 -62.15
C ASP A 245 -20.65 -33.77 -61.73
N GLY A 246 -21.96 -33.62 -61.47
CA GLY A 246 -22.88 -34.77 -61.53
C GLY A 246 -24.06 -34.82 -60.55
N SER A 247 -25.20 -34.29 -61.00
CA SER A 247 -26.56 -34.89 -60.93
C SER A 247 -27.36 -35.00 -59.60
N ALA A 248 -28.60 -34.48 -59.71
CA ALA A 248 -29.80 -34.42 -58.85
C ALA A 248 -30.33 -35.80 -58.31
N PRO A 249 -31.44 -35.95 -57.52
CA PRO A 249 -32.58 -35.02 -57.34
C PRO A 249 -33.29 -34.92 -55.94
N ALA A 250 -34.28 -34.02 -55.97
CA ALA A 250 -35.37 -33.63 -55.07
C ALA A 250 -35.96 -34.62 -54.02
N SER A 251 -36.34 -34.05 -52.88
CA SER A 251 -37.58 -34.24 -52.07
C SER A 251 -37.43 -33.33 -50.83
N GLY A 252 -38.37 -32.56 -50.31
CA GLY A 252 -39.80 -32.40 -50.47
C GLY A 252 -40.35 -31.86 -49.13
N GLN A 253 -41.32 -30.95 -49.19
CA GLN A 253 -42.31 -30.62 -48.14
C GLN A 253 -41.84 -29.83 -46.88
N THR A 254 -42.60 -28.93 -46.23
CA THR A 254 -43.76 -28.07 -46.51
C THR A 254 -43.84 -27.06 -45.32
N PRO A 255 -44.40 -25.84 -45.47
CA PRO A 255 -44.54 -24.81 -44.42
C PRO A 255 -45.71 -25.00 -43.44
N ALA A 256 -45.64 -24.44 -42.21
CA ALA A 256 -46.74 -23.73 -41.50
C ALA A 256 -46.39 -23.26 -40.04
N GLU A 257 -46.50 -21.95 -39.87
CA GLU A 257 -46.95 -21.05 -38.75
C GLU A 257 -48.09 -21.58 -37.81
N PRO A 258 -48.58 -20.91 -36.71
CA PRO A 258 -48.09 -19.87 -35.75
C PRO A 258 -48.19 -20.29 -34.23
N ALA A 259 -47.86 -19.35 -33.33
CA ALA A 259 -48.03 -19.37 -31.85
C ALA A 259 -49.50 -19.41 -31.36
N PRO A 260 -49.74 -19.74 -30.07
CA PRO A 260 -50.08 -18.67 -29.11
C PRO A 260 -49.61 -18.87 -27.64
N GLU A 261 -49.39 -17.74 -26.95
CA GLU A 261 -49.48 -17.52 -25.47
C GLU A 261 -50.97 -17.60 -25.02
N PRO A 262 -51.39 -17.50 -23.73
CA PRO A 262 -50.71 -17.50 -22.42
C PRO A 262 -51.41 -18.37 -21.34
N ALA A 263 -50.78 -18.62 -20.18
CA ALA A 263 -51.48 -18.80 -18.89
C ALA A 263 -50.54 -18.67 -17.67
N LEU A 264 -50.80 -17.66 -16.85
CA LEU A 264 -50.40 -17.60 -15.42
C LEU A 264 -51.07 -18.73 -14.62
N PRO A 265 -50.45 -19.18 -13.52
CA PRO A 265 -51.09 -18.91 -12.23
C PRO A 265 -50.15 -18.46 -11.10
N ALA A 266 -50.79 -17.91 -10.07
CA ALA A 266 -50.25 -17.15 -8.97
C ALA A 266 -49.63 -17.98 -7.82
N GLN A 267 -48.66 -17.33 -7.15
CA GLN A 267 -48.34 -17.32 -5.71
C GLN A 267 -48.70 -18.52 -4.82
N THR A 268 -47.73 -19.05 -4.07
CA THR A 268 -47.79 -19.06 -2.58
C THR A 268 -46.39 -19.25 -1.95
N THR A 269 -46.22 -18.57 -0.83
CA THR A 269 -45.16 -18.54 0.20
C THR A 269 -44.52 -19.88 0.61
N ALA A 270 -43.23 -19.86 0.99
CA ALA A 270 -42.72 -20.36 2.28
C ALA A 270 -41.21 -20.14 2.45
N ALA A 271 -40.83 -19.75 3.67
CA ALA A 271 -39.47 -19.70 4.18
C ALA A 271 -38.83 -21.10 4.25
N GLY A 272 -37.50 -21.19 4.13
CA GLY A 272 -36.80 -22.47 4.30
C GLY A 272 -35.29 -22.40 4.06
N GLN A 273 -34.59 -22.03 5.13
CA GLN A 273 -33.22 -22.43 5.52
C GLN A 273 -32.47 -23.39 4.56
N SER A 274 -31.45 -22.87 3.87
CA SER A 274 -30.36 -23.70 3.35
C SER A 274 -29.36 -24.00 4.46
N SER A 275 -29.41 -25.22 4.96
CA SER A 275 -28.39 -25.80 5.83
C SER A 275 -27.11 -26.04 5.00
N GLY A 276 -26.07 -25.25 5.24
CA GLY A 276 -24.72 -25.52 4.76
C GLY A 276 -24.06 -26.56 5.64
N THR A 277 -24.08 -27.82 5.21
CA THR A 277 -23.24 -28.88 5.77
C THR A 277 -21.82 -28.69 5.26
N VAL A 278 -20.97 -28.02 6.04
CA VAL A 278 -19.52 -28.03 5.83
C VAL A 278 -18.97 -29.24 6.59
N SER A 279 -18.69 -30.32 5.86
CA SER A 279 -17.84 -31.41 6.34
C SER A 279 -16.44 -30.86 6.60
N ALA A 280 -16.09 -30.69 7.87
CA ALA A 280 -14.72 -30.46 8.31
C ALA A 280 -13.96 -31.79 8.24
N GLN A 281 -13.22 -31.98 7.15
CA GLN A 281 -12.25 -33.06 7.01
C GLN A 281 -11.06 -32.74 7.91
N ALA A 282 -10.95 -33.46 9.03
CA ALA A 282 -9.83 -33.41 9.95
C ALA A 282 -8.54 -33.78 9.21
N THR A 283 -7.71 -32.78 8.91
CA THR A 283 -6.35 -32.99 8.43
C THR A 283 -5.44 -32.96 9.65
N THR A 284 -4.75 -34.07 9.86
CA THR A 284 -3.68 -34.28 10.84
C THR A 284 -2.62 -33.17 10.81
N PRO A 285 -2.09 -32.74 11.97
CA PRO A 285 -1.01 -31.77 12.03
C PRO A 285 0.29 -32.36 11.47
N PRO A 286 1.02 -31.64 10.57
CA PRO A 286 2.36 -32.04 10.17
C PRO A 286 3.34 -31.86 11.34
N GLY A 287 4.17 -32.88 11.57
CA GLY A 287 5.19 -32.89 12.61
C GLY A 287 6.27 -31.81 12.44
N PRO A 288 7.09 -31.60 13.49
CA PRO A 288 8.08 -30.53 13.53
C PRO A 288 9.18 -30.75 12.49
N LEU A 289 9.31 -29.79 11.57
CA LEU A 289 10.43 -29.71 10.64
C LEU A 289 11.68 -29.28 11.39
N VAL A 290 12.71 -30.13 11.30
CA VAL A 290 14.07 -29.89 11.77
C VAL A 290 14.68 -28.73 10.96
N PRO A 291 15.32 -27.72 11.59
CA PRO A 291 16.00 -26.66 10.83
C PRO A 291 17.30 -27.21 10.23
N LEU A 292 17.39 -27.15 8.91
CA LEU A 292 18.61 -27.43 8.17
C LEU A 292 19.61 -26.29 8.42
N ALA A 293 20.74 -26.64 9.02
CA ALA A 293 21.89 -25.76 9.16
C ALA A 293 22.55 -25.55 7.78
N SER A 294 22.63 -24.30 7.35
CA SER A 294 23.54 -23.75 6.32
C SER A 294 23.38 -22.22 6.45
N GLY A 295 24.31 -21.45 7.00
CA GLY A 295 25.71 -21.40 6.64
C GLY A 295 25.84 -20.49 5.41
N GLN A 296 26.12 -19.21 5.64
CA GLN A 296 27.17 -18.41 4.98
C GLN A 296 26.82 -16.91 4.97
N ASP A 297 27.38 -16.22 5.95
CA ASP A 297 27.53 -14.77 6.00
C ASP A 297 28.29 -14.27 4.76
N THR A 298 27.74 -13.26 4.09
CA THR A 298 28.53 -12.20 3.45
C THR A 298 27.80 -10.87 3.61
N ASP A 299 28.18 -10.19 4.69
CA ASP A 299 27.96 -8.79 4.95
C ASP A 299 28.82 -7.95 3.98
N ASN A 300 28.20 -7.02 3.26
CA ASN A 300 28.88 -5.88 2.63
C ASN A 300 27.85 -4.81 2.25
N GLY A 301 27.43 -4.04 3.24
CA GLY A 301 26.73 -2.77 3.04
C GLY A 301 27.69 -1.68 2.56
N ALA A 302 27.41 -1.09 1.39
CA ALA A 302 28.03 0.15 0.94
C ALA A 302 26.94 1.20 0.66
N ASP A 303 27.08 2.34 1.33
CA ASP A 303 26.23 3.53 1.30
C ASP A 303 25.86 4.02 -0.11
N MET A 304 24.57 4.22 -0.34
CA MET A 304 24.04 5.05 -1.44
C MET A 304 23.11 6.12 -0.85
N SER A 305 23.71 7.28 -0.57
CA SER A 305 23.01 8.53 -0.30
C SER A 305 22.93 9.35 -1.58
N GLY A 306 21.71 9.78 -1.94
CA GLY A 306 21.46 11.04 -2.65
C GLY A 306 21.15 10.94 -4.15
N GLY A 307 19.87 11.04 -4.50
CA GLY A 307 19.41 11.40 -5.84
C GLY A 307 18.27 12.41 -5.75
N GLN A 308 18.62 13.70 -5.85
CA GLN A 308 17.67 14.77 -6.13
C GLN A 308 17.12 14.61 -7.56
N GLY A 309 15.85 14.94 -7.73
CA GLY A 309 15.07 14.69 -8.94
C GLY A 309 15.51 15.47 -10.17
N ASN A 310 15.11 14.94 -11.32
CA ASN A 310 14.78 15.72 -12.49
C ASN A 310 13.69 14.96 -13.25
N GLU A 311 12.44 15.40 -13.09
CA GLU A 311 11.32 14.99 -13.92
C GLU A 311 11.41 15.76 -15.24
N ASP A 312 12.21 15.23 -16.16
CA ASP A 312 12.15 15.52 -17.59
C ASP A 312 12.63 14.26 -18.31
N ALA A 313 11.71 13.33 -18.56
CA ALA A 313 12.01 12.11 -19.29
C ALA A 313 10.79 11.62 -20.08
N VAL A 314 10.47 12.32 -21.17
CA VAL A 314 9.96 11.66 -22.38
C VAL A 314 11.05 11.74 -23.43
N ARG A 315 11.64 10.58 -23.74
CA ARG A 315 12.60 10.32 -24.81
C ARG A 315 13.88 11.16 -24.78
N ASP A 316 14.94 10.60 -24.21
CA ASP A 316 16.30 11.00 -24.59
C ASP A 316 17.24 9.81 -24.63
N PHE A 317 18.14 9.85 -25.61
CA PHE A 317 19.16 8.84 -25.88
C PHE A 317 19.90 8.48 -24.60
N ALA A 318 20.22 7.19 -24.40
CA ALA A 318 20.86 6.68 -23.19
C ALA A 318 22.23 7.33 -22.95
N VAL A 319 22.25 8.50 -22.32
CA VAL A 319 23.47 9.17 -21.91
C VAL A 319 24.10 8.32 -20.80
N PRO A 320 25.33 7.81 -20.98
CA PRO A 320 25.97 6.97 -19.98
C PRO A 320 26.18 7.75 -18.69
N SER A 321 25.87 7.11 -17.55
CA SER A 321 26.11 7.70 -16.23
C SER A 321 27.61 7.98 -16.01
N ILE A 322 27.94 8.98 -15.18
CA ILE A 322 29.33 9.32 -14.82
C ILE A 322 30.09 8.10 -14.29
N ALA A 323 29.42 7.23 -13.52
CA ALA A 323 30.00 5.99 -13.01
C ALA A 323 30.29 4.96 -14.13
N ALA A 324 29.40 4.85 -15.12
CA ALA A 324 29.65 3.99 -16.28
C ALA A 324 30.84 4.50 -17.10
N MET A 325 30.91 5.81 -17.35
CA MET A 325 32.05 6.45 -18.02
C MET A 325 33.36 6.24 -17.25
N ALA A 326 33.33 6.36 -15.92
CA ALA A 326 34.51 6.13 -15.07
C ALA A 326 34.99 4.67 -15.11
N ARG A 327 34.07 3.70 -15.14
CA ARG A 327 34.43 2.27 -15.27
C ARG A 327 35.07 1.99 -16.62
N GLU A 328 34.45 2.46 -17.70
CA GLU A 328 34.99 2.29 -19.06
C GLU A 328 36.38 2.93 -19.21
N ALA A 329 36.59 4.11 -18.63
CA ALA A 329 37.89 4.78 -18.66
C ALA A 329 38.96 4.03 -17.84
N LEU A 330 38.58 3.44 -16.69
CA LEU A 330 39.47 2.60 -15.90
C LEU A 330 39.76 1.24 -16.56
N ASP A 331 38.86 0.72 -17.39
CA ASP A 331 39.11 -0.46 -18.22
C ASP A 331 40.13 -0.17 -19.33
N GLN A 332 40.06 1.03 -19.92
CA GLN A 332 41.01 1.48 -20.94
C GLN A 332 42.38 1.85 -20.34
N ASN A 333 42.40 2.47 -19.16
CA ASN A 333 43.63 2.87 -18.47
C ASN A 333 43.52 2.54 -16.96
N PRO A 334 44.03 1.37 -16.53
CA PRO A 334 43.99 0.94 -15.13
C PRO A 334 44.72 1.88 -14.15
N HIS A 335 45.64 2.71 -14.66
CA HIS A 335 46.43 3.66 -13.88
C HIS A 335 45.91 5.10 -13.98
N MET A 336 44.69 5.31 -14.50
CA MET A 336 44.06 6.63 -14.60
C MET A 336 43.93 7.27 -13.21
N ASP A 337 44.51 8.46 -13.04
CA ASP A 337 44.36 9.25 -11.82
C ASP A 337 42.97 9.92 -11.76
N LYS A 338 42.46 10.18 -10.56
CA LYS A 338 41.19 10.87 -10.33
C LYS A 338 41.18 12.31 -10.88
N ASP A 339 42.37 12.87 -11.09
CA ASP A 339 42.62 14.23 -11.58
C ASP A 339 43.02 14.27 -13.06
N ASP A 340 42.84 13.18 -13.81
CA ASP A 340 43.13 13.14 -15.25
C ASP A 340 42.29 14.20 -16.02
N PRO A 341 42.93 15.24 -16.60
CA PRO A 341 42.22 16.32 -17.28
C PRO A 341 41.47 15.83 -18.53
N ALA A 342 41.95 14.76 -19.18
CA ALA A 342 41.31 14.21 -20.38
C ALA A 342 39.97 13.53 -20.04
N PHE A 343 39.90 12.85 -18.89
CA PHE A 343 38.66 12.25 -18.40
C PHE A 343 37.66 13.33 -17.97
N LEU A 344 38.11 14.33 -17.20
CA LEU A 344 37.24 15.43 -16.75
C LEU A 344 36.65 16.22 -17.91
N ALA A 345 37.44 16.51 -18.96
CA ALA A 345 36.95 17.15 -20.17
C ALA A 345 35.89 16.31 -20.90
N ARG A 346 36.08 14.97 -20.96
CA ARG A 346 35.11 14.05 -21.58
C ARG A 346 33.80 14.00 -20.80
N VAL A 347 33.85 13.94 -19.47
CA VAL A 347 32.64 13.96 -18.62
C VAL A 347 31.93 15.29 -18.72
N HIS A 348 32.64 16.43 -18.73
CA HIS A 348 32.03 17.75 -18.87
C HIS A 348 31.34 17.94 -20.22
N LYS A 349 31.85 17.32 -21.30
CA LYS A 349 31.21 17.34 -22.63
C LYS A 349 29.85 16.64 -22.63
N VAL A 350 29.71 15.56 -21.86
CA VAL A 350 28.48 14.74 -21.79
C VAL A 350 27.54 15.26 -20.70
N HIS A 351 28.10 15.74 -19.59
CA HIS A 351 27.41 16.21 -18.39
C HIS A 351 27.88 17.62 -18.02
N PRO A 352 27.47 18.68 -18.75
CA PRO A 352 27.96 20.04 -18.55
C PRO A 352 27.60 20.65 -17.19
N LYS A 353 26.60 20.08 -16.49
CA LYS A 353 26.17 20.51 -15.16
C LYS A 353 26.85 19.74 -14.00
N ALA A 354 27.65 18.72 -14.29
CA ALA A 354 28.29 17.93 -13.25
C ALA A 354 29.45 18.71 -12.61
N ALA A 355 29.36 18.97 -11.30
CA ALA A 355 30.45 19.57 -10.56
C ALA A 355 31.70 18.66 -10.61
N ALA A 356 32.88 19.25 -10.85
CA ALA A 356 34.15 18.51 -10.97
C ALA A 356 34.43 17.64 -9.73
N ASP A 357 34.06 18.10 -8.54
CA ASP A 357 34.22 17.35 -7.29
C ASP A 357 33.37 16.08 -7.23
N THR A 358 32.17 16.10 -7.82
CA THR A 358 31.30 14.93 -7.92
C THR A 358 31.92 13.86 -8.82
N VAL A 359 32.52 14.29 -9.94
CA VAL A 359 33.21 13.39 -10.87
C VAL A 359 34.43 12.77 -10.20
N ARG A 360 35.28 13.58 -9.55
CA ARG A 360 36.46 13.12 -8.79
C ARG A 360 36.11 12.11 -7.70
N ARG A 361 35.06 12.38 -6.90
CA ARG A 361 34.59 11.46 -5.85
C ARG A 361 34.10 10.13 -6.45
N THR A 362 33.42 10.18 -7.59
CA THR A 362 32.90 8.98 -8.27
C THR A 362 34.06 8.12 -8.79
N VAL A 363 35.04 8.71 -9.47
CA VAL A 363 36.24 8.01 -9.96
C VAL A 363 37.02 7.40 -8.80
N HIS A 364 37.24 8.16 -7.72
CA HIS A 364 37.95 7.66 -6.54
C HIS A 364 37.25 6.45 -5.92
N ARG A 365 35.91 6.46 -5.84
CA ARG A 365 35.13 5.33 -5.32
C ARG A 365 35.31 4.07 -6.18
N GLU A 366 35.32 4.20 -7.52
CA GLU A 366 35.52 3.06 -8.42
C GLU A 366 36.97 2.53 -8.37
N ILE A 367 37.98 3.40 -8.25
CA ILE A 367 39.38 2.96 -8.02
C ILE A 367 39.50 2.14 -6.73
N GLN A 368 38.91 2.62 -5.62
CA GLN A 368 38.91 1.91 -4.35
C GLN A 368 38.18 0.57 -4.44
N ARG A 369 37.06 0.53 -5.19
CA ARG A 369 36.31 -0.71 -5.43
C ARG A 369 37.15 -1.74 -6.18
N ARG A 370 37.88 -1.35 -7.24
CA ARG A 370 38.77 -2.25 -7.98
C ARG A 370 39.93 -2.77 -7.13
N LYS A 371 40.51 -1.92 -6.28
CA LYS A 371 41.57 -2.32 -5.34
C LYS A 371 41.08 -3.41 -4.39
N ARG A 372 39.87 -3.27 -3.85
CA ARG A 372 39.26 -4.28 -2.97
C ARG A 372 38.93 -5.60 -3.66
N THR A 373 38.65 -5.59 -4.96
CA THR A 373 38.38 -6.83 -5.72
C THR A 373 39.66 -7.52 -6.23
N ALA A 374 40.79 -6.82 -6.24
CA ALA A 374 42.09 -7.35 -6.68
C ALA A 374 42.94 -7.92 -5.53
N SER A 375 42.62 -7.56 -4.29
CA SER A 375 43.12 -8.17 -3.05
C SER A 375 42.28 -9.36 -2.65
#